data_AF-A0A6P3I1E7-F1
#
_entry.id   AF-A0A6P3I1E7-F1
#
_cell.length_a   1.000
_cell.length_b   1.000
_cell.length_c   1.000
_cell.angle_alpha   90.00
_cell.angle_beta   90.00
_cell.angle_gamma   90.00
#
_symmetry.space_group_name_H-M   'P 1'
#
loop_
_entity.id
_entity.type
_entity.pdbx_description
1 polymer ?
#
loop_
_entity_poly.entity_id
_entity_poly.type
_entity_poly.pdbx_seq_one_letter_code
_entity_poly.pdbx_strand_id
1 'polypeptide(L)'
;MGLPQNRIIFSPVAPKEEHVRRGQLADVCLDTPLCNGHTTGMDVLWAGTPMVTMPGETLASRVAASQLTCLGCLELIAKNRQEYEDIAVKLGTDLEYLKKIRGKVWKQRISSPLFNTKQYTMELERLYLQMWEHYAAGNKPDHMIKPVEVTESA
;
A
#
# COMPACT_ATOMS: atom_id res chain seq x y z
N MET A 1 -5.87 27.66 7.71
CA MET A 1 -4.59 26.97 7.39
C MET A 1 -3.57 27.85 6.65
N GLY A 2 -3.81 29.16 6.40
CA GLY A 2 -2.75 30.09 5.93
C GLY A 2 -2.13 29.81 4.55
N LEU A 3 -2.63 28.82 3.80
CA LEU A 3 -2.12 28.45 2.47
C LEU A 3 -2.81 29.29 1.39
N PRO A 4 -2.09 29.73 0.34
CA PRO A 4 -2.70 30.35 -0.82
C PRO A 4 -3.73 29.42 -1.50
N GLN A 5 -4.82 29.99 -1.99
CA GLN A 5 -5.95 29.23 -2.54
C GLN A 5 -5.57 28.40 -3.78
N ASN A 6 -4.55 28.81 -4.53
CA ASN A 6 -4.07 28.15 -5.74
C ASN A 6 -3.12 26.96 -5.48
N ARG A 7 -2.95 26.52 -4.23
CA ARG A 7 -2.10 25.36 -3.87
C ARG A 7 -2.83 24.02 -3.93
N ILE A 8 -4.16 24.03 -4.04
CA ILE A 8 -5.00 22.84 -4.19
C ILE A 8 -5.67 22.90 -5.55
N ILE A 9 -5.36 21.92 -6.41
CA ILE A 9 -5.91 21.82 -7.77
C ILE A 9 -6.86 20.63 -7.80
N PHE A 10 -8.12 20.90 -8.15
CA PHE A 10 -9.13 19.86 -8.35
C PHE A 10 -9.15 19.42 -9.81
N SER A 11 -9.30 18.12 -10.04
CA SER A 11 -9.55 17.54 -11.36
C SER A 11 -10.86 16.76 -11.33
N PRO A 12 -11.60 16.65 -12.44
CA PRO A 12 -12.80 15.84 -12.50
C PRO A 12 -12.48 14.35 -12.25
N VAL A 13 -13.51 13.59 -11.89
CA VAL A 13 -13.44 12.12 -11.92
C VAL A 13 -13.24 11.69 -13.37
N ALA A 14 -12.24 10.85 -13.61
CA ALA A 14 -11.87 10.38 -14.93
C ALA A 14 -12.34 8.93 -15.15
N PRO A 15 -12.48 8.47 -16.41
CA PRO A 15 -12.61 7.05 -16.72
C PRO A 15 -11.48 6.22 -16.11
N LYS A 16 -11.72 4.93 -15.85
CA LYS A 16 -10.80 4.09 -15.05
C LYS A 16 -9.36 4.06 -15.57
N GLU A 17 -9.16 3.95 -16.88
CA GLU A 17 -7.81 3.97 -17.49
C GLU A 17 -7.10 5.29 -17.21
N GLU A 18 -7.77 6.40 -17.48
CA GLU A 18 -7.22 7.74 -17.31
C GLU A 18 -6.95 8.04 -15.83
N HIS A 19 -7.83 7.58 -14.94
CA HIS A 19 -7.64 7.69 -13.49
C HIS A 19 -6.34 7.04 -13.02
N VAL A 20 -6.03 5.83 -13.50
CA VAL A 20 -4.79 5.13 -13.16
C VAL A 20 -3.59 5.79 -13.83
N ARG A 21 -3.69 6.07 -15.14
CA ARG A 21 -2.58 6.63 -15.92
C ARG A 21 -2.15 8.01 -15.44
N ARG A 22 -3.09 8.90 -15.09
CA ARG A 22 -2.75 10.23 -14.54
C ARG A 22 -2.03 10.15 -13.19
N GLY A 23 -2.13 9.02 -12.48
CA GLY A 23 -1.34 8.76 -11.27
C GLY A 23 0.16 8.85 -11.51
N GLN A 24 0.65 8.60 -12.73
CA GLN A 24 2.06 8.75 -13.11
C GLN A 24 2.57 10.19 -13.04
N LEU A 25 1.66 11.17 -13.15
CA LEU A 25 1.98 12.59 -13.07
C LEU A 25 2.20 13.08 -11.63
N ALA A 26 1.75 12.31 -10.63
CA ALA A 26 1.94 12.66 -9.23
C ALA A 26 3.34 12.23 -8.75
N ASP A 27 3.97 13.07 -7.94
CA ASP A 27 5.22 12.73 -7.27
C ASP A 27 4.99 11.76 -6.10
N VAL A 28 3.98 12.08 -5.27
CA VAL A 28 3.64 11.38 -4.02
C VAL A 28 2.12 11.35 -3.85
N CYS A 29 1.60 10.25 -3.34
CA CYS A 29 0.22 10.12 -2.87
C CYS A 29 0.15 10.21 -1.36
N LEU A 30 -0.78 11.01 -0.85
CA LEU A 30 -1.08 11.15 0.57
C LEU A 30 -2.34 10.36 0.88
N ASP A 31 -2.20 9.19 1.52
CA ASP A 31 -3.34 8.35 1.91
C ASP A 31 -4.12 8.97 3.07
N THR A 32 -5.41 8.65 3.18
CA THR A 32 -6.32 9.17 4.20
C THR A 32 -6.36 8.23 5.42
N PRO A 33 -5.84 8.62 6.60
CA PRO A 33 -5.69 7.69 7.74
C PRO A 33 -7.02 7.18 8.33
N LEU A 34 -8.12 7.93 8.19
CA LEU A 34 -9.43 7.53 8.71
C LEU A 34 -9.99 6.30 7.96
N CYS A 35 -9.81 6.27 6.65
CA CYS A 35 -10.21 5.18 5.77
C CYS A 35 -9.29 5.24 4.56
N ASN A 36 -8.46 4.22 4.38
CA ASN A 36 -7.41 4.27 3.36
C ASN A 36 -8.00 4.15 1.95
N GLY A 37 -7.21 4.54 0.95
CA GLY A 37 -7.39 4.11 -0.41
C GLY A 37 -7.22 2.59 -0.52
N HIS A 38 -8.31 1.85 -0.71
CA HIS A 38 -8.24 0.42 -0.97
C HIS A 38 -7.87 0.20 -2.44
N THR A 39 -8.85 0.28 -3.34
CA THR A 39 -8.61 0.22 -4.79
C THR A 39 -7.75 1.39 -5.28
N THR A 40 -7.99 2.59 -4.78
CA THR A 40 -7.19 3.79 -5.13
C THR A 40 -5.72 3.63 -4.73
N GLY A 41 -5.43 2.93 -3.62
CA GLY A 41 -4.07 2.59 -3.21
C GLY A 41 -3.38 1.65 -4.20
N MET A 42 -4.10 0.62 -4.68
CA MET A 42 -3.58 -0.25 -5.75
C MET A 42 -3.37 0.52 -7.06
N ASP A 43 -4.28 1.42 -7.43
CA ASP A 43 -4.19 2.22 -8.66
C ASP A 43 -2.93 3.09 -8.68
N VAL A 44 -2.65 3.79 -7.57
CA VAL A 44 -1.51 4.71 -7.49
C VAL A 44 -0.16 3.98 -7.43
N LEU A 45 -0.11 2.83 -6.74
CA LEU A 45 1.07 1.97 -6.71
C LEU A 45 1.32 1.30 -8.08
N TRP A 46 0.25 0.95 -8.81
CA TRP A 46 0.36 0.43 -10.17
C TRP A 46 0.95 1.47 -11.14
N ALA A 47 0.59 2.74 -10.95
CA ALA A 47 1.17 3.86 -11.68
C ALA A 47 2.64 4.15 -11.31
N GLY A 48 3.17 3.52 -10.25
CA GLY A 48 4.55 3.72 -9.79
C GLY A 48 4.74 4.86 -8.79
N THR A 49 3.64 5.44 -8.29
CA THR A 49 3.69 6.61 -7.41
C THR A 49 3.71 6.15 -5.95
N PRO A 50 4.70 6.59 -5.14
CA PRO A 50 4.76 6.23 -3.72
C PRO A 50 3.58 6.82 -2.95
N MET A 51 3.08 6.04 -1.99
CA MET A 51 1.96 6.42 -1.13
C MET A 51 2.42 6.45 0.32
N VAL A 52 2.21 7.57 1.02
CA VAL A 52 2.45 7.71 2.46
C VAL A 52 1.16 7.40 3.19
N THR A 53 1.21 6.52 4.20
CA THR A 53 0.05 6.14 5.01
C THR A 53 0.38 6.14 6.49
N MET A 54 -0.64 6.21 7.34
CA MET A 54 -0.54 6.10 8.79
C MET A 54 -1.62 5.12 9.27
N PRO A 55 -1.27 3.84 9.51
CA PRO A 55 -2.25 2.84 9.89
C PRO A 55 -2.91 3.14 11.23
N GLY A 56 -4.23 3.05 11.28
CA GLY A 56 -5.00 3.07 12.52
C GLY A 56 -5.22 1.66 13.09
N GLU A 57 -6.30 1.51 13.85
CA GLU A 57 -6.68 0.24 14.49
C GLU A 57 -7.68 -0.58 13.64
N THR A 58 -8.52 0.09 12.85
CA THR A 58 -9.57 -0.56 12.06
C THR A 58 -9.00 -1.24 10.81
N LEU A 59 -9.67 -2.28 10.30
CA LEU A 59 -9.28 -2.89 9.02
C LEU A 59 -9.17 -1.84 7.90
N ALA A 60 -10.17 -0.96 7.79
CA ALA A 60 -10.25 0.05 6.74
C ALA A 60 -9.12 1.08 6.80
N SER A 61 -8.52 1.30 7.97
CA SER A 61 -7.39 2.21 8.18
C SER A 61 -6.02 1.52 8.09
N ARG A 62 -5.96 0.22 7.75
CA ARG A 62 -4.70 -0.56 7.67
C ARG A 62 -4.42 -1.16 6.30
N VAL A 63 -5.32 -0.99 5.33
CA VAL A 63 -5.18 -1.59 3.99
C VAL A 63 -3.95 -1.06 3.27
N ALA A 64 -3.73 0.26 3.28
CA ALA A 64 -2.57 0.86 2.61
C ALA A 64 -1.23 0.39 3.22
N ALA A 65 -1.17 0.26 4.55
CA ALA A 65 0.02 -0.26 5.22
C ALA A 65 0.29 -1.73 4.82
N SER A 66 -0.76 -2.56 4.70
CA SER A 66 -0.65 -3.93 4.20
C SER A 66 -0.11 -3.99 2.76
N GLN A 67 -0.65 -3.14 1.87
CA GLN A 67 -0.19 -3.02 0.49
C GLN A 67 1.30 -2.63 0.43
N LEU A 68 1.72 -1.62 1.18
CA LEU A 68 3.12 -1.16 1.23
C LEU A 68 4.05 -2.20 1.85
N THR A 69 3.56 -2.99 2.81
CA THR A 69 4.31 -4.10 3.40
C THR A 69 4.56 -5.20 2.36
N CYS A 70 3.51 -5.60 1.63
CA CYS A 70 3.61 -6.58 0.55
C CYS A 70 4.49 -6.06 -0.62
N LEU A 71 4.47 -4.75 -0.88
CA LEU A 71 5.35 -4.12 -1.86
C LEU A 71 6.82 -4.12 -1.40
N GLY A 72 7.07 -3.98 -0.10
CA GLY A 72 8.40 -3.85 0.50
C GLY A 72 8.83 -2.39 0.73
N CYS A 73 7.89 -1.45 0.83
CA CYS A 73 8.10 -0.02 1.04
C CYS A 73 7.73 0.41 2.48
N LEU A 74 8.34 -0.21 3.48
CA LEU A 74 8.06 0.04 4.90
C LEU A 74 8.38 1.47 5.34
N GLU A 75 9.32 2.13 4.66
CA GLU A 75 9.72 3.52 4.90
C GLU A 75 8.62 4.56 4.57
N LEU A 76 7.49 4.11 4.01
CA LEU A 76 6.32 4.95 3.69
C LEU A 76 5.16 4.80 4.70
N ILE A 77 5.37 3.99 5.75
CA ILE A 77 4.37 3.70 6.79
C ILE A 77 4.72 4.49 8.05
N ALA A 78 3.98 5.57 8.30
CA ALA A 78 4.16 6.40 9.48
C ALA A 78 3.50 5.79 10.72
N LYS A 79 4.10 5.94 11.89
CA LYS A 79 3.54 5.45 13.17
C LYS A 79 2.68 6.49 13.87
N ASN A 80 2.82 7.75 13.50
CA ASN A 80 2.08 8.87 14.06
C ASN A 80 2.02 10.03 13.06
N ARG A 81 1.26 11.08 13.41
CA ARG A 81 1.00 12.21 12.54
C ARG A 81 2.27 12.98 12.16
N GLN A 82 3.20 13.14 13.10
CA GLN A 82 4.47 13.84 12.84
C GLN A 82 5.30 13.06 11.81
N GLU A 83 5.43 11.75 11.98
CA GLU A 83 6.17 10.91 11.02
C GLU A 83 5.52 10.90 9.63
N TYR A 84 4.18 10.97 9.55
CA TYR A 84 3.46 11.08 8.29
C TYR A 84 3.84 12.38 7.56
N GLU A 85 3.86 13.50 8.29
CA GLU A 85 4.28 14.80 7.77
C GLU A 85 5.76 14.78 7.37
N ASP A 86 6.64 14.25 8.20
CA ASP A 86 8.09 14.19 7.95
C ASP A 86 8.42 13.36 6.71
N ILE A 87 7.78 12.20 6.53
CA ILE A 87 7.94 11.36 5.33
C ILE A 87 7.47 12.12 4.10
N ALA A 88 6.28 12.73 4.15
CA ALA A 88 5.73 13.48 3.02
C ALA A 88 6.59 14.68 2.63
N VAL A 89 7.05 15.46 3.62
CA VAL A 89 7.92 16.63 3.42
C VAL A 89 9.27 16.18 2.86
N LYS A 90 9.87 15.10 3.38
CA LYS A 90 11.12 14.56 2.86
C LYS A 90 10.99 14.16 1.39
N LEU A 91 9.93 13.44 1.02
CA LEU A 91 9.66 13.10 -0.39
C LEU A 91 9.43 14.34 -1.28
N GLY A 92 8.87 15.41 -0.72
CA GLY A 92 8.63 16.66 -1.42
C GLY A 92 9.83 17.62 -1.50
N THR A 93 10.93 17.35 -0.78
CA THR A 93 12.07 18.27 -0.67
C THR A 93 13.41 17.64 -1.05
N ASP A 94 13.58 16.34 -0.80
CA ASP A 94 14.77 15.57 -1.18
C ASP A 94 14.51 14.80 -2.49
N LEU A 95 14.90 15.40 -3.62
CA LEU A 95 14.61 14.87 -4.95
C LEU A 95 15.34 13.55 -5.25
N GLU A 96 16.52 13.34 -4.68
CA GLU A 96 17.26 12.07 -4.84
C GLU A 96 16.59 10.96 -4.02
N TYR A 97 16.11 11.27 -2.81
CA TYR A 97 15.29 10.34 -2.04
C TYR A 97 13.98 10.01 -2.76
N LEU A 98 13.26 11.02 -3.29
CA LEU A 98 12.05 10.81 -4.08
C LEU A 98 12.31 9.88 -5.28
N LYS A 99 13.36 10.17 -6.05
CA LYS A 99 13.76 9.37 -7.21
C LYS A 99 14.06 7.92 -6.82
N LYS A 100 14.79 7.71 -5.72
CA LYS A 100 15.08 6.38 -5.16
C LYS A 100 13.79 5.63 -4.82
N ILE A 101 12.87 6.28 -4.10
CA ILE A 101 11.61 5.66 -3.66
C ILE A 101 10.68 5.36 -4.85
N ARG A 102 10.54 6.28 -5.80
CA ARG A 102 9.79 6.05 -7.05
C ARG A 102 10.37 4.88 -7.83
N GLY A 103 11.70 4.79 -7.95
CA GLY A 103 12.38 3.66 -8.59
C GLY A 103 12.13 2.33 -7.87
N LYS A 104 12.12 2.36 -6.53
CA LYS A 104 11.78 1.19 -5.70
C LYS A 104 10.35 0.73 -5.94
N VAL A 105 9.36 1.62 -5.87
CA VAL A 105 7.94 1.31 -6.16
C VAL A 105 7.77 0.78 -7.58
N TRP A 106 8.38 1.44 -8.57
CA TRP A 106 8.30 1.05 -9.98
C TRP A 106 8.83 -0.37 -10.24
N LYS A 107 9.94 -0.75 -9.58
CA LYS A 107 10.50 -2.09 -9.68
C LYS A 107 9.64 -3.10 -8.91
N GLN A 108 9.33 -2.78 -7.65
CA GLN A 108 8.66 -3.70 -6.73
C GLN A 108 7.23 -4.01 -7.14
N ARG A 109 6.51 -3.12 -7.84
CA ARG A 109 5.15 -3.43 -8.33
C ARG A 109 5.10 -4.65 -9.26
N ILE A 110 6.22 -4.99 -9.90
CA ILE A 110 6.33 -6.17 -10.77
C ILE A 110 7.00 -7.33 -10.03
N SER A 111 8.04 -7.05 -9.23
CA SER A 111 8.83 -8.10 -8.59
C SER A 111 8.27 -8.59 -7.25
N SER A 112 7.37 -7.86 -6.61
CA SER A 112 6.72 -8.25 -5.37
C SER A 112 5.41 -9.03 -5.63
N PRO A 113 4.85 -9.69 -4.61
CA PRO A 113 3.59 -10.41 -4.76
C PRO A 113 2.35 -9.50 -5.00
N LEU A 114 2.44 -8.19 -4.77
CA LEU A 114 1.28 -7.30 -4.64
C LEU A 114 0.35 -7.33 -5.86
N PHE A 115 0.90 -7.42 -7.06
CA PHE A 115 0.14 -7.50 -8.32
C PHE A 115 0.26 -8.86 -9.01
N ASN A 116 0.87 -9.85 -8.37
CA ASN A 116 1.00 -11.20 -8.91
C ASN A 116 -0.27 -12.01 -8.61
N THR A 117 -1.26 -11.90 -9.49
CA THR A 117 -2.55 -12.58 -9.33
C THR A 117 -2.42 -14.09 -9.31
N LYS A 118 -1.49 -14.68 -10.08
CA LYS A 118 -1.30 -16.13 -10.09
C LYS A 118 -0.79 -16.64 -8.73
N GLN A 119 0.20 -15.96 -8.16
CA GLN A 119 0.70 -16.28 -6.82
C GLN A 119 -0.41 -16.07 -5.76
N TYR A 120 -1.12 -14.94 -5.82
CA TYR A 120 -2.24 -14.67 -4.91
C TYR A 120 -3.28 -15.78 -4.94
N THR A 121 -3.71 -16.22 -6.14
CA THR A 121 -4.67 -17.33 -6.28
C THR A 121 -4.14 -18.62 -5.66
N MET A 122 -2.88 -18.99 -5.90
CA MET A 122 -2.31 -20.21 -5.33
C MET A 122 -2.22 -20.16 -3.79
N GLU A 123 -1.88 -19.00 -3.23
CA GLU A 123 -1.84 -18.81 -1.77
C GLU A 123 -3.25 -18.86 -1.16
N LEU A 124 -4.24 -18.31 -1.86
CA LEU A 124 -5.66 -18.37 -1.47
C LEU A 124 -6.21 -19.80 -1.56
N GLU A 125 -5.90 -20.55 -2.63
CA GLU A 125 -6.27 -21.96 -2.79
C GLU A 125 -5.69 -22.82 -1.66
N ARG A 126 -4.43 -22.59 -1.28
CA ARG A 126 -3.81 -23.25 -0.12
C ARG A 126 -4.58 -22.95 1.16
N LEU A 127 -4.99 -21.71 1.39
CA LEU A 127 -5.78 -21.34 2.55
C LEU A 127 -7.14 -22.04 2.55
N TYR A 128 -7.82 -22.12 1.40
CA TYR A 128 -9.08 -22.86 1.28
C TYR A 128 -8.93 -24.34 1.59
N LEU A 129 -7.86 -24.98 1.12
CA LEU A 129 -7.58 -26.39 1.44
C LEU A 129 -7.33 -26.58 2.94
N GLN A 130 -6.56 -25.70 3.58
CA GLN A 130 -6.33 -25.77 5.03
C GLN A 130 -7.64 -25.58 5.82
N MET A 131 -8.51 -24.65 5.41
CA MET A 131 -9.82 -24.45 6.02
C MET A 131 -10.69 -25.71 5.88
N TRP A 132 -10.67 -26.34 4.70
CA TRP A 132 -11.41 -27.56 4.42
C TRP A 132 -10.91 -28.75 5.23
N GLU A 133 -9.60 -29.00 5.25
CA GLU A 133 -8.97 -30.08 6.00
C GLU A 133 -9.24 -29.95 7.51
N HIS A 134 -9.16 -28.74 8.04
CA HIS A 134 -9.46 -28.45 9.45
C HIS A 134 -10.90 -28.83 9.81
N TYR A 135 -11.87 -28.44 8.97
CA TYR A 135 -13.27 -28.79 9.15
C TYR A 135 -13.52 -30.29 8.97
N ALA A 136 -12.94 -30.92 7.94
CA ALA A 136 -13.10 -32.34 7.64
C ALA A 136 -12.57 -33.25 8.76
N ALA A 137 -11.58 -32.78 9.53
CA ALA A 137 -11.09 -33.43 10.74
C ALA A 137 -12.02 -33.29 11.96
N GLY A 138 -13.19 -32.65 11.81
CA GLY A 138 -14.18 -32.45 12.87
C GLY A 138 -13.92 -31.25 13.80
N ASN A 139 -12.93 -30.40 13.47
CA ASN A 139 -12.60 -29.23 14.27
C ASN A 139 -13.58 -28.07 14.01
N LYS A 140 -13.78 -27.21 15.02
CA LYS A 140 -14.50 -25.92 14.87
C LYS A 140 -13.60 -24.87 14.23
N PRO A 141 -14.15 -23.83 13.57
CA PRO A 141 -13.35 -22.71 13.07
C PRO A 141 -12.45 -22.13 14.16
N ASP A 142 -11.19 -21.89 13.80
CA ASP A 142 -10.17 -21.31 14.68
C ASP A 142 -9.27 -20.35 13.86
N HIS A 143 -8.44 -19.56 14.53
CA HIS A 143 -7.51 -18.65 13.87
C HIS A 143 -6.47 -19.41 13.05
N MET A 144 -6.35 -19.03 11.78
CA MET A 144 -5.33 -19.56 10.87
C MET A 144 -4.31 -18.46 10.58
N ILE A 145 -3.11 -18.61 11.12
CA ILE A 145 -2.05 -17.60 11.02
C ILE A 145 -0.87 -18.26 10.31
N LYS A 146 -0.34 -17.60 9.28
CA LYS A 146 0.93 -18.00 8.67
C LYS A 146 2.06 -17.65 9.65
N PRO A 147 2.97 -18.56 10.00
CA PRO A 147 4.13 -18.20 10.82
C PRO A 147 4.87 -17.04 10.16
N VAL A 148 5.15 -15.97 10.91
CA VAL A 148 5.98 -14.87 10.42
C VAL A 148 7.43 -15.36 10.50
N GLU A 149 8.03 -15.70 9.37
CA GLU A 149 9.48 -15.88 9.31
C GLU A 149 10.12 -14.51 9.48
N VAL A 150 10.68 -14.26 10.68
CA VAL A 150 11.51 -13.09 10.92
C VAL A 150 12.84 -13.35 10.23
N THR A 151 12.99 -12.87 8.99
CA THR A 151 14.32 -12.73 8.40
C THR A 151 15.01 -11.56 9.10
N GLU A 152 15.84 -11.87 10.10
CA GLU A 152 16.89 -10.95 10.57
C GLU A 152 17.81 -10.65 9.38
N SER A 153 17.58 -9.52 8.72
CA SER A 153 18.56 -8.95 7.80
C SER A 153 19.68 -8.32 8.64
N ALA A 154 20.84 -8.98 8.62
CA ALA A 154 22.12 -8.51 9.14
C ALA A 154 22.59 -7.19 8.53
#